data_AF-A0A8T6FLB3-F1
#
_entry.id   AF-A0A8T6FLB3-F1
#
_cell.length_a   1.000
_cell.length_b   1.000
_cell.length_c   1.000
_cell.angle_alpha   90.00
_cell.angle_beta   90.00
_cell.angle_gamma   90.00
#
_symmetry.space_group_name_H-M   'P 1'
#
loop_
_entity.id
_entity.type
_entity.pdbx_description
1 polymer ?
#
loop_
_entity_poly.entity_id
_entity_poly.type
_entity_poly.pdbx_seq_one_letter_code
_entity_poly.pdbx_strand_id
1 'polypeptide(L)'
;MDTYFPLDISLWLPLEILENCDLLTIEQELELKADVAATMDMVSEESLDSTELELFNRQRLRAANALGSTDLGEDAFRALDEAGSTAGYYFRARQIAPERPEMRSRLSESDLRRAENAAGYLLQHRDRVADDPRCTRLLLNCFWAWKTGNWLFDGLNQPLPSIEEDRIRALEILLDLAHASRDEFQPRLRYLRAVLKWLIGSEHEALVDFRQLARDTEYVEAKRVLPRHVISDDQGNTVTFSGVVERKIGEQRWAIKVRELGRSVDLVAGRWHDDVDVGKELRAFSIAFNYIGPIASRPNLASS
;
A
#
# COMPACT_ATOMS: atom_id res chain seq x y z
N MET A 1 -34.71 -16.04 20.64
CA MET A 1 -33.35 -15.84 20.13
C MET A 1 -33.48 -15.84 18.63
N ASP A 2 -33.86 -14.69 18.07
CA ASP A 2 -33.80 -14.51 16.63
C ASP A 2 -32.37 -14.09 16.30
N THR A 3 -31.68 -14.96 15.58
CA THR A 3 -30.29 -14.78 15.17
C THR A 3 -30.18 -13.52 14.31
N TYR A 4 -29.19 -12.64 14.52
CA TYR A 4 -28.95 -11.44 13.70
C TYR A 4 -28.56 -11.74 12.24
N PHE A 5 -28.10 -12.96 11.96
CA PHE A 5 -27.62 -13.42 10.64
C PHE A 5 -28.56 -13.17 9.44
N PRO A 6 -29.89 -13.38 9.51
CA PRO A 6 -30.81 -13.10 8.42
C PRO A 6 -30.93 -11.60 8.13
N LEU A 7 -30.86 -10.73 9.15
CA LEU A 7 -30.93 -9.28 9.00
C LEU A 7 -29.67 -8.71 8.31
N ASP A 8 -28.50 -9.29 8.60
CA ASP A 8 -27.25 -8.92 7.93
C ASP A 8 -27.31 -9.21 6.42
N ILE A 9 -27.90 -10.35 6.02
CA ILE A 9 -28.11 -10.68 4.61
C ILE A 9 -29.14 -9.73 3.97
N SER A 10 -30.21 -9.39 4.69
CA SER A 10 -31.26 -8.48 4.23
C SER A 10 -30.77 -7.05 3.99
N LEU A 11 -29.74 -6.59 4.70
CA LEU A 11 -29.10 -5.29 4.45
C LEU A 11 -27.99 -5.39 3.39
N TRP A 12 -27.21 -6.48 3.39
CA TRP A 12 -26.03 -6.59 2.55
C TRP A 12 -26.34 -6.56 1.05
N LEU A 13 -27.31 -7.35 0.59
CA LEU A 13 -27.61 -7.49 -0.83
C LEU A 13 -28.19 -6.19 -1.44
N PRO A 14 -29.20 -5.53 -0.84
CA PRO A 14 -29.69 -4.25 -1.37
C PRO A 14 -28.60 -3.17 -1.41
N LEU A 15 -27.74 -3.09 -0.39
CA LEU A 15 -26.62 -2.14 -0.37
C LEU A 15 -25.61 -2.43 -1.48
N GLU A 16 -25.28 -3.71 -1.73
CA GLU A 16 -24.37 -4.08 -2.80
C GLU A 16 -24.93 -3.75 -4.20
N ILE A 17 -26.24 -3.91 -4.40
CA ILE A 17 -26.92 -3.52 -5.62
C ILE A 17 -26.90 -2.00 -5.79
N LEU A 18 -27.23 -1.23 -4.74
CA LEU A 18 -27.19 0.23 -4.76
C LEU A 18 -25.77 0.78 -5.01
N GLU A 19 -24.73 0.10 -4.52
CA GLU A 19 -23.34 0.54 -4.66
C GLU A 19 -22.72 0.21 -6.02
N ASN A 20 -23.15 -0.87 -6.69
CA ASN A 20 -22.44 -1.42 -7.86
C ASN A 20 -23.27 -1.57 -9.14
N CYS A 21 -24.58 -1.31 -9.10
CA CYS A 21 -25.45 -1.47 -10.27
C CYS A 21 -25.80 -0.13 -10.92
N ASP A 22 -25.16 0.16 -12.06
CA ASP A 22 -25.39 1.39 -12.84
C ASP A 22 -26.68 1.37 -13.68
N LEU A 23 -27.46 0.28 -13.63
CA LEU A 23 -28.61 0.02 -14.52
C LEU A 23 -29.96 0.13 -13.82
N LEU A 24 -30.01 0.61 -12.58
CA LEU A 24 -31.27 0.77 -11.84
C LEU A 24 -32.11 1.92 -12.43
N THR A 25 -33.42 1.72 -12.54
CA THR A 25 -34.34 2.84 -12.74
C THR A 25 -34.47 3.64 -11.44
N ILE A 26 -34.91 4.90 -11.56
CA ILE A 26 -35.13 5.78 -10.39
C ILE A 26 -36.09 5.13 -9.39
N GLU A 27 -37.14 4.47 -9.87
CA GLU A 27 -38.11 3.78 -9.02
C GLU A 27 -37.47 2.59 -8.29
N GLN A 28 -36.67 1.79 -8.99
CA GLN A 28 -35.96 0.66 -8.37
C GLN A 28 -34.94 1.12 -7.31
N GLU A 29 -34.23 2.21 -7.60
CA GLU A 29 -33.29 2.81 -6.65
C GLU A 29 -34.02 3.31 -5.39
N LEU A 30 -35.16 4.01 -5.55
CA LEU A 30 -35.95 4.50 -4.42
C LEU A 30 -36.56 3.38 -3.58
N GLU A 31 -37.09 2.32 -4.21
CA GLU A 31 -37.61 1.15 -3.50
C GLU A 31 -36.51 0.45 -2.70
N LEU A 32 -35.32 0.22 -3.30
CA LEU A 32 -34.19 -0.38 -2.58
C LEU A 32 -33.73 0.48 -1.41
N LYS A 33 -33.71 1.81 -1.56
CA LYS A 33 -33.39 2.73 -0.46
C LYS A 33 -34.44 2.66 0.66
N ALA A 34 -35.73 2.55 0.31
CA ALA A 34 -36.80 2.39 1.28
C ALA A 34 -36.70 1.05 2.03
N ASP A 35 -36.39 -0.05 1.32
CA ASP A 35 -36.19 -1.37 1.91
C ASP A 35 -35.01 -1.41 2.89
N VAL A 36 -33.89 -0.76 2.53
CA VAL A 36 -32.73 -0.61 3.42
C VAL A 36 -33.11 0.16 4.68
N ALA A 37 -33.81 1.29 4.55
CA ALA A 37 -34.26 2.09 5.69
C ALA A 37 -35.21 1.29 6.60
N ALA A 38 -36.24 0.66 6.02
CA ALA A 38 -37.20 -0.15 6.76
C ALA A 38 -36.54 -1.32 7.49
N THR A 39 -35.55 -1.98 6.87
CA THR A 39 -34.81 -3.08 7.51
C THR A 39 -34.01 -2.59 8.72
N MET A 40 -33.39 -1.40 8.65
CA MET A 40 -32.69 -0.81 9.79
C MET A 40 -33.64 -0.44 10.92
N ASP A 41 -34.82 0.13 10.61
CA ASP A 41 -35.82 0.54 11.60
C ASP A 41 -36.40 -0.65 12.39
N MET A 42 -36.35 -1.86 11.82
CA MET A 42 -36.80 -3.09 12.49
C MET A 42 -35.79 -3.62 13.54
N VAL A 43 -34.54 -3.16 13.53
CA VAL A 43 -33.51 -3.65 14.44
C VAL A 43 -33.59 -2.94 15.78
N SER A 44 -33.78 -3.71 16.85
CA SER A 44 -33.70 -3.18 18.22
C SER A 44 -32.26 -3.31 18.74
N GLU A 45 -31.53 -2.19 18.82
CA GLU A 45 -30.13 -2.17 19.28
C GLU A 45 -29.96 -2.75 20.69
N GLU A 46 -30.94 -2.56 21.58
CA GLU A 46 -30.94 -3.09 22.96
C GLU A 46 -30.95 -4.63 23.01
N SER A 47 -31.36 -5.28 21.93
CA SER A 47 -31.42 -6.74 21.82
C SER A 47 -30.14 -7.37 21.26
N LEU A 48 -29.21 -6.56 20.74
CA LEU A 48 -27.97 -7.03 20.13
C LEU A 48 -26.87 -7.21 21.17
N ASP A 49 -26.07 -8.25 21.02
CA ASP A 49 -24.81 -8.34 21.75
C ASP A 49 -23.76 -7.37 21.19
N SER A 50 -22.62 -7.24 21.86
CA SER A 50 -21.55 -6.30 21.44
C SER A 50 -21.02 -6.55 20.02
N THR A 51 -20.97 -7.81 19.58
CA THR A 51 -20.45 -8.18 18.26
C THR A 51 -21.50 -7.91 17.18
N GLU A 52 -22.75 -8.26 17.44
CA GLU A 52 -23.88 -7.97 16.56
C GLU A 52 -24.09 -6.45 16.41
N LEU A 53 -23.96 -5.70 17.50
CA LEU A 53 -24.06 -4.23 17.49
C LEU A 53 -22.94 -3.59 16.66
N GLU A 54 -21.71 -4.10 16.72
CA GLU A 54 -20.62 -3.62 15.86
C GLU A 54 -20.94 -3.89 14.38
N LEU A 55 -21.39 -5.10 14.05
CA LEU A 55 -21.77 -5.47 12.68
C LEU A 55 -22.91 -4.58 12.18
N PHE A 56 -23.92 -4.33 13.01
CA PHE A 56 -25.04 -3.45 12.70
C PHE A 56 -24.58 -2.03 12.40
N ASN A 57 -23.75 -1.45 13.26
CA ASN A 57 -23.25 -0.09 13.04
C ASN A 57 -22.34 0.01 11.80
N ARG A 58 -21.63 -1.08 11.43
CA ARG A 58 -20.91 -1.14 10.15
C ARG A 58 -21.86 -1.10 8.95
N GLN A 59 -23.00 -1.80 9.01
CA GLN A 59 -24.01 -1.72 7.95
C GLN A 59 -24.69 -0.36 7.92
N ARG A 60 -25.00 0.25 9.07
CA ARG A 60 -25.51 1.63 9.15
C ARG A 60 -24.58 2.64 8.46
N LEU A 61 -23.27 2.50 8.62
CA LEU A 61 -22.30 3.34 7.91
C LEU A 61 -22.34 3.17 6.39
N ARG A 62 -22.46 1.94 5.89
CA ARG A 62 -22.60 1.68 4.45
C ARG A 62 -23.93 2.23 3.93
N ALA A 63 -25.01 1.99 4.66
CA ALA A 63 -26.33 2.52 4.35
C ALA A 63 -26.36 4.04 4.32
N ALA A 64 -25.70 4.72 5.26
CA ALA A 64 -25.57 6.18 5.25
C ALA A 64 -25.01 6.70 3.91
N ASN A 65 -24.01 6.03 3.35
CA ASN A 65 -23.45 6.38 2.05
C ASN A 65 -24.45 6.13 0.91
N ALA A 66 -25.05 4.93 0.86
CA ALA A 66 -26.02 4.57 -0.19
C ALA A 66 -27.28 5.44 -0.17
N LEU A 67 -27.72 5.88 1.03
CA LEU A 67 -28.87 6.75 1.24
C LEU A 67 -28.52 8.24 1.13
N GLY A 68 -27.24 8.62 1.12
CA GLY A 68 -26.80 10.01 1.17
C GLY A 68 -27.12 10.73 2.49
N SER A 69 -27.24 9.98 3.59
CA SER A 69 -27.61 10.51 4.92
C SER A 69 -26.39 10.76 5.79
N THR A 70 -25.97 12.01 5.90
CA THR A 70 -24.83 12.42 6.73
C THR A 70 -25.07 12.14 8.22
N ASP A 71 -26.27 12.42 8.73
CA ASP A 71 -26.58 12.26 10.15
C ASP A 71 -26.49 10.78 10.57
N LEU A 72 -27.05 9.88 9.76
CA LEU A 72 -26.92 8.43 9.98
C LEU A 72 -25.47 7.98 9.98
N GLY A 73 -24.65 8.56 9.10
CA GLY A 73 -23.23 8.27 8.98
C GLY A 73 -22.43 8.72 10.22
N GLU A 74 -22.69 9.93 10.72
CA GLU A 74 -22.03 10.45 11.92
C GLU A 74 -22.42 9.69 13.18
N ASP A 75 -23.70 9.36 13.32
CA ASP A 75 -24.19 8.59 14.46
C ASP A 75 -23.62 7.16 14.46
N ALA A 76 -23.63 6.48 13.31
CA ALA A 76 -23.04 5.14 13.18
C ALA A 76 -21.52 5.14 13.39
N PHE A 77 -20.82 6.18 12.91
CA PHE A 77 -19.39 6.34 13.18
C PHE A 77 -19.11 6.49 14.68
N ARG A 78 -19.89 7.32 15.38
CA ARG A 78 -19.71 7.56 16.82
C ARG A 78 -19.93 6.28 17.63
N ALA A 79 -20.99 5.53 17.31
CA ALA A 79 -21.26 4.25 17.93
C ALA A 79 -20.10 3.26 17.73
N LEU A 80 -19.50 3.21 16.54
CA LEU A 80 -18.32 2.38 16.27
C LEU A 80 -17.07 2.84 17.03
N ASP A 81 -16.81 4.15 17.09
CA ASP A 81 -15.66 4.69 17.83
C ASP A 81 -15.78 4.46 19.35
N GLU A 82 -16.97 4.61 19.90
CA GLU A 82 -17.29 4.31 21.29
C GLU A 82 -17.14 2.81 21.60
N ALA A 83 -17.49 1.94 20.65
CA ALA A 83 -17.26 0.50 20.73
C ALA A 83 -15.79 0.09 20.52
N GLY A 84 -14.90 1.04 20.20
CA GLY A 84 -13.49 0.78 19.89
C GLY A 84 -13.26 0.15 18.51
N SER A 85 -14.25 0.15 17.63
CA SER A 85 -14.15 -0.39 16.28
C SER A 85 -13.45 0.59 15.34
N THR A 86 -12.47 0.10 14.60
CA THR A 86 -11.73 0.83 13.56
C THR A 86 -12.47 0.90 12.23
N ALA A 87 -13.59 0.19 12.08
CA ALA A 87 -14.32 0.08 10.83
C ALA A 87 -14.80 1.43 10.30
N GLY A 88 -15.25 2.33 11.19
CA GLY A 88 -15.68 3.67 10.80
C GLY A 88 -14.55 4.51 10.20
N TYR A 89 -13.35 4.42 10.77
CA TYR A 89 -12.16 5.08 10.22
C TYR A 89 -11.80 4.53 8.83
N TYR A 90 -11.86 3.22 8.65
CA TYR A 90 -11.62 2.60 7.35
C TYR A 90 -12.61 3.09 6.30
N PHE A 91 -13.92 3.07 6.58
CA PHE A 91 -14.94 3.48 5.62
C PHE A 91 -14.79 4.96 5.21
N ARG A 92 -14.61 5.86 6.18
CA ARG A 92 -14.36 7.28 5.90
C ARG A 92 -13.12 7.47 5.03
N ALA A 93 -12.00 6.85 5.40
CA ALA A 93 -10.78 6.92 4.61
C ALA A 93 -10.97 6.36 3.20
N ARG A 94 -11.73 5.26 3.05
CA ARG A 94 -11.99 4.62 1.76
C ARG A 94 -12.81 5.48 0.81
N GLN A 95 -13.78 6.24 1.32
CA GLN A 95 -14.56 7.21 0.53
C GLN A 95 -13.66 8.33 -0.02
N ILE A 96 -12.73 8.82 0.80
CA ILE A 96 -11.78 9.87 0.41
C ILE A 96 -10.75 9.33 -0.59
N ALA A 97 -10.24 8.12 -0.34
CA ALA A 97 -9.13 7.52 -1.09
C ALA A 97 -9.45 7.36 -2.59
N PRO A 98 -8.44 7.52 -3.47
CA PRO A 98 -8.63 7.27 -4.90
C PRO A 98 -8.84 5.78 -5.16
N GLU A 99 -9.55 5.50 -6.23
CA GLU A 99 -9.75 4.13 -6.70
C GLU A 99 -8.67 3.77 -7.69
N ARG A 100 -8.14 2.54 -7.55
CA ARG A 100 -7.18 2.02 -8.50
C ARG A 100 -7.96 1.50 -9.71
N PRO A 101 -7.74 2.07 -10.91
CA PRO A 101 -8.43 1.58 -12.10
C PRO A 101 -7.96 0.17 -12.45
N GLU A 102 -8.86 -0.60 -13.09
CA GLU A 102 -8.54 -1.96 -13.54
C GLU A 102 -7.39 -1.97 -14.57
N MET A 103 -7.41 -0.98 -15.47
CA MET A 103 -6.34 -0.77 -16.43
C MET A 103 -5.30 0.19 -15.86
N ARG A 104 -4.01 -0.17 -15.98
CA ARG A 104 -2.91 0.68 -15.51
C ARG A 104 -2.99 2.07 -16.15
N SER A 105 -3.11 3.08 -15.31
CA SER A 105 -3.07 4.48 -15.71
C SER A 105 -2.20 5.27 -14.74
N ARG A 106 -1.70 6.41 -15.21
CA ARG A 106 -1.03 7.39 -14.35
C ARG A 106 -2.07 8.00 -13.40
N LEU A 107 -1.66 8.25 -12.17
CA LEU A 107 -2.45 9.00 -11.20
C LEU A 107 -2.71 10.41 -11.72
N SER A 108 -3.97 10.84 -11.67
CA SER A 108 -4.34 12.23 -11.95
C SER A 108 -4.03 13.12 -10.74
N GLU A 109 -3.99 14.44 -10.93
CA GLU A 109 -3.84 15.39 -9.82
C GLU A 109 -4.98 15.25 -8.79
N SER A 110 -6.19 14.89 -9.26
CA SER A 110 -7.32 14.59 -8.40
C SER A 110 -7.05 13.38 -7.50
N ASP A 111 -6.49 12.32 -8.08
CA ASP A 111 -6.16 11.10 -7.33
C ASP A 111 -5.08 11.35 -6.29
N LEU A 112 -4.07 12.17 -6.62
CA LEU A 112 -3.02 12.56 -5.68
C LEU A 112 -3.57 13.33 -4.48
N ARG A 113 -4.46 14.31 -4.72
CA ARG A 113 -5.13 15.06 -3.64
C ARG A 113 -6.00 14.14 -2.77
N ARG A 114 -6.73 13.21 -3.38
CA ARG A 114 -7.51 12.21 -2.66
C ARG A 114 -6.62 11.28 -1.81
N ALA A 115 -5.48 10.87 -2.36
CA ALA A 115 -4.51 10.05 -1.66
C ALA A 115 -3.90 10.78 -0.46
N GLU A 116 -3.52 12.04 -0.64
CA GLU A 116 -3.05 12.92 0.44
C GLU A 116 -4.09 13.07 1.54
N ASN A 117 -5.34 13.40 1.20
CA ASN A 117 -6.41 13.58 2.18
C ASN A 117 -6.70 12.29 2.97
N ALA A 118 -6.77 11.14 2.29
CA ALA A 118 -7.02 9.86 2.95
C ALA A 118 -5.85 9.44 3.84
N ALA A 119 -4.61 9.62 3.38
CA ALA A 119 -3.42 9.35 4.19
C ALA A 119 -3.34 10.29 5.40
N GLY A 120 -3.61 11.58 5.21
CA GLY A 120 -3.64 12.59 6.27
C GLY A 120 -4.65 12.25 7.36
N TYR A 121 -5.88 11.86 6.96
CA TYR A 121 -6.92 11.41 7.89
C TYR A 121 -6.46 10.19 8.71
N LEU A 122 -5.94 9.14 8.07
CA LEU A 122 -5.50 7.94 8.77
C LEU A 122 -4.26 8.19 9.66
N LEU A 123 -3.37 9.10 9.27
CA LEU A 123 -2.23 9.51 10.10
C LEU A 123 -2.67 10.31 11.33
N GLN A 124 -3.65 11.21 11.18
CA GLN A 124 -4.22 11.96 12.30
C GLN A 124 -4.85 11.04 13.35
N HIS A 125 -5.43 9.93 12.91
CA HIS A 125 -6.07 8.93 13.77
C HIS A 125 -5.23 7.67 13.99
N ARG A 126 -3.90 7.74 13.76
CA ARG A 126 -3.00 6.58 13.79
C ARG A 126 -3.08 5.79 15.11
N ASP A 127 -3.18 6.48 16.24
CA ASP A 127 -3.28 5.84 17.57
C ASP A 127 -4.50 4.93 17.73
N ARG A 128 -5.54 5.14 16.91
CA ARG A 128 -6.74 4.29 16.87
C ARG A 128 -6.63 3.17 15.85
N VAL A 129 -5.94 3.39 14.73
CA VAL A 129 -6.03 2.52 13.55
C VAL A 129 -4.78 1.70 13.24
N ALA A 130 -3.65 1.93 13.92
CA ALA A 130 -2.37 1.28 13.61
C ALA A 130 -2.44 -0.26 13.68
N ASP A 131 -3.26 -0.80 14.58
CA ASP A 131 -3.44 -2.23 14.78
C ASP A 131 -4.49 -2.86 13.84
N ASP A 132 -5.18 -2.07 13.01
CA ASP A 132 -6.10 -2.59 11.98
C ASP A 132 -5.38 -2.73 10.62
N PRO A 133 -5.17 -3.96 10.11
CA PRO A 133 -4.46 -4.17 8.85
C PRO A 133 -5.18 -3.58 7.63
N ARG A 134 -6.51 -3.38 7.68
CA ARG A 134 -7.28 -2.76 6.59
C ARG A 134 -6.94 -1.27 6.51
N CYS A 135 -6.98 -0.57 7.64
CA CYS A 135 -6.63 0.85 7.73
C CYS A 135 -5.18 1.08 7.34
N THR A 136 -4.25 0.33 7.93
CA THR A 136 -2.81 0.53 7.69
C THR A 136 -2.42 0.18 6.25
N ARG A 137 -3.07 -0.80 5.62
CA ARG A 137 -2.86 -1.11 4.20
C ARG A 137 -3.39 0.00 3.29
N LEU A 138 -4.57 0.56 3.59
CA LEU A 138 -5.09 1.70 2.85
C LEU A 138 -4.17 2.92 3.00
N LEU A 139 -3.74 3.21 4.23
CA LEU A 139 -2.77 4.26 4.54
C LEU A 139 -1.49 4.09 3.72
N LEU A 140 -0.89 2.90 3.72
CA LEU A 140 0.33 2.65 2.95
C LEU A 140 0.14 2.93 1.45
N ASN A 141 -0.97 2.47 0.87
CA ASN A 141 -1.25 2.69 -0.56
C ASN A 141 -1.45 4.18 -0.89
N CYS A 142 -2.24 4.89 -0.09
CA CYS A 142 -2.51 6.32 -0.28
C CYS A 142 -1.25 7.16 -0.05
N PHE A 143 -0.51 6.89 1.03
CA PHE A 143 0.75 7.56 1.32
C PHE A 143 1.76 7.36 0.17
N TRP A 144 1.88 6.13 -0.33
CA TRP A 144 2.76 5.83 -1.45
C TRP A 144 2.36 6.59 -2.73
N ALA A 145 1.07 6.57 -3.07
CA ALA A 145 0.54 7.27 -4.23
C ALA A 145 0.81 8.78 -4.14
N TRP A 146 0.56 9.39 -2.98
CA TRP A 146 0.82 10.80 -2.72
C TRP A 146 2.31 11.15 -2.85
N LYS A 147 3.20 10.36 -2.25
CA LYS A 147 4.64 10.69 -2.17
C LYS A 147 5.46 10.31 -3.40
N THR A 148 4.96 9.40 -4.23
CA THR A 148 5.70 8.91 -5.41
C THR A 148 5.01 9.21 -6.73
N GLY A 149 3.76 9.68 -6.71
CA GLY A 149 2.95 9.86 -7.90
C GLY A 149 2.56 8.55 -8.59
N ASN A 150 2.80 7.39 -7.96
CA ASN A 150 2.60 6.08 -8.57
C ASN A 150 1.85 5.13 -7.62
N TRP A 151 1.08 4.21 -8.20
CA TRP A 151 0.45 3.15 -7.43
C TRP A 151 1.51 2.19 -6.87
N LEU A 152 1.37 1.82 -5.59
CA LEU A 152 2.28 0.88 -4.97
C LEU A 152 2.30 -0.47 -5.72
N PHE A 153 3.51 -0.93 -6.03
CA PHE A 153 3.80 -2.15 -6.81
C PHE A 153 3.21 -2.19 -8.23
N ASP A 154 3.04 -1.05 -8.91
CA ASP A 154 2.49 -1.01 -10.28
C ASP A 154 3.50 -1.30 -11.39
N GLY A 155 4.19 -2.44 -11.28
CA GLY A 155 5.11 -2.93 -12.29
C GLY A 155 6.57 -2.93 -11.84
N LEU A 156 7.46 -2.59 -12.78
CA LEU A 156 8.90 -2.60 -12.61
C LEU A 156 9.43 -1.16 -12.56
N ASN A 157 10.61 -0.99 -11.95
CA ASN A 157 11.32 0.29 -11.84
C ASN A 157 10.46 1.45 -11.33
N GLN A 158 9.56 1.19 -10.38
CA GLN A 158 8.74 2.22 -9.77
C GLN A 158 9.60 3.17 -8.92
N PRO A 159 9.29 4.47 -8.89
CA PRO A 159 10.02 5.41 -8.07
C PRO A 159 9.85 5.11 -6.59
N LEU A 160 10.85 5.50 -5.80
CA LEU A 160 10.83 5.46 -4.34
C LEU A 160 10.62 6.90 -3.83
N PRO A 161 10.06 7.10 -2.64
CA PRO A 161 10.04 8.43 -2.02
C PRO A 161 11.45 9.03 -2.01
N SER A 162 11.61 10.25 -2.53
CA SER A 162 12.91 10.90 -2.67
C SER A 162 13.40 11.54 -1.37
N ILE A 163 12.46 11.95 -0.51
CA ILE A 163 12.67 12.63 0.76
C ILE A 163 12.86 11.61 1.89
N GLU A 164 13.80 11.87 2.81
CA GLU A 164 14.14 10.95 3.91
C GLU A 164 13.00 10.76 4.90
N GLU A 165 12.35 11.86 5.30
CA GLU A 165 11.22 11.86 6.22
C GLU A 165 10.07 10.99 5.70
N ASP A 166 9.82 11.00 4.38
CA ASP A 166 8.79 10.18 3.76
C ASP A 166 9.17 8.69 3.75
N ARG A 167 10.47 8.36 3.64
CA ARG A 167 10.95 6.97 3.74
C ARG A 167 10.82 6.44 5.15
N ILE A 168 11.16 7.26 6.15
CA ILE A 168 10.99 6.94 7.57
C ILE A 168 9.52 6.70 7.84
N ARG A 169 8.63 7.60 7.41
CA ARG A 169 7.19 7.48 7.60
C ARG A 169 6.61 6.23 6.91
N ALA A 170 7.02 5.95 5.67
CA ALA A 170 6.60 4.75 4.97
C ALA A 170 7.05 3.46 5.69
N LEU A 171 8.24 3.48 6.30
CA LEU A 171 8.74 2.36 7.08
C LEU A 171 7.92 2.18 8.38
N GLU A 172 7.60 3.25 9.09
CA GLU A 172 6.73 3.21 10.28
C GLU A 172 5.38 2.58 9.96
N ILE A 173 4.72 3.03 8.88
CA ILE A 173 3.43 2.48 8.42
C ILE A 173 3.56 0.99 8.08
N LEU A 174 4.67 0.57 7.46
CA LEU A 174 4.91 -0.85 7.16
C LEU A 174 5.16 -1.70 8.40
N LEU A 175 5.78 -1.14 9.44
CA LEU A 175 5.98 -1.82 10.71
C LEU A 175 4.66 -2.00 11.45
N ASP A 176 3.80 -0.99 11.46
CA ASP A 176 2.42 -1.09 11.95
C ASP A 176 1.66 -2.20 11.20
N LEU A 177 1.75 -2.20 9.87
CA LEU A 177 1.07 -3.19 9.05
C LEU A 177 1.59 -4.61 9.31
N ALA A 178 2.90 -4.75 9.52
CA ALA A 178 3.49 -6.04 9.88
C ALA A 178 3.01 -6.52 11.26
N HIS A 179 2.90 -5.61 12.23
CA HIS A 179 2.36 -5.92 13.56
C HIS A 179 0.89 -6.36 13.47
N ALA A 180 0.07 -5.58 12.78
CA ALA A 180 -1.36 -5.82 12.59
C ALA A 180 -1.66 -7.10 11.78
N SER A 181 -0.81 -7.44 10.80
CA SER A 181 -1.02 -8.59 9.90
C SER A 181 -0.47 -9.92 10.45
N ARG A 182 0.25 -9.92 11.58
CA ARG A 182 0.84 -11.11 12.20
C ARG A 182 1.60 -11.99 11.17
N ASP A 183 1.14 -13.23 10.96
CA ASP A 183 1.82 -14.24 10.13
C ASP A 183 1.60 -14.07 8.61
N GLU A 184 0.67 -13.22 8.19
CA GLU A 184 0.30 -13.06 6.77
C GLU A 184 1.10 -11.97 6.04
N PHE A 185 2.30 -11.65 6.51
CA PHE A 185 3.09 -10.56 5.94
C PHE A 185 3.74 -10.95 4.59
N GLN A 186 3.06 -10.53 3.53
CA GLN A 186 3.35 -10.92 2.14
C GLN A 186 4.80 -10.60 1.72
N PRO A 187 5.45 -11.43 0.88
CA PRO A 187 6.82 -11.23 0.42
C PRO A 187 7.09 -9.84 -0.19
N ARG A 188 6.13 -9.28 -0.94
CA ARG A 188 6.24 -7.93 -1.52
C ARG A 188 6.36 -6.81 -0.46
N LEU A 189 5.71 -6.96 0.69
CA LEU A 189 5.80 -5.99 1.78
C LEU A 189 7.10 -6.17 2.58
N ARG A 190 7.56 -7.42 2.77
CA ARG A 190 8.89 -7.72 3.33
C ARG A 190 10.01 -7.13 2.47
N TYR A 191 9.89 -7.25 1.16
CA TYR A 191 10.75 -6.59 0.18
C TYR A 191 10.77 -5.06 0.39
N LEU A 192 9.61 -4.43 0.44
CA LEU A 192 9.54 -2.97 0.59
C LEU A 192 10.14 -2.50 1.92
N ARG A 193 9.92 -3.23 3.01
CA ARG A 193 10.56 -2.99 4.31
C ARG A 193 12.09 -3.02 4.20
N ALA A 194 12.65 -4.03 3.53
CA ALA A 194 14.10 -4.16 3.34
C ALA A 194 14.66 -2.98 2.52
N VAL A 195 13.95 -2.56 1.47
CA VAL A 195 14.32 -1.39 0.65
C VAL A 195 14.35 -0.13 1.50
N LEU A 196 13.30 0.17 2.25
CA LEU A 196 13.23 1.40 3.06
C LEU A 196 14.28 1.41 4.17
N LYS A 197 14.50 0.29 4.87
CA LYS A 197 15.60 0.14 5.84
C LYS A 197 16.96 0.45 5.21
N TRP A 198 17.20 -0.04 4.00
CA TRP A 198 18.44 0.24 3.29
C TRP A 198 18.56 1.74 2.99
N LEU A 199 17.50 2.37 2.47
CA LEU A 199 17.52 3.79 2.12
C LEU A 199 17.79 4.71 3.32
N ILE A 200 17.22 4.41 4.50
CA ILE A 200 17.43 5.19 5.72
C ILE A 200 18.73 4.84 6.47
N GLY A 201 19.60 4.02 5.88
CA GLY A 201 20.92 3.69 6.43
C GLY A 201 20.99 2.53 7.41
N SER A 202 19.88 1.83 7.66
CA SER A 202 19.86 0.57 8.41
C SER A 202 20.30 -0.62 7.53
N GLU A 203 21.48 -0.51 6.92
CA GLU A 203 21.96 -1.42 5.87
C GLU A 203 22.11 -2.87 6.37
N HIS A 204 22.66 -3.07 7.56
CA HIS A 204 22.86 -4.42 8.10
C HIS A 204 21.54 -5.19 8.21
N GLU A 205 20.53 -4.56 8.79
CA GLU A 205 19.19 -5.14 8.92
C GLU A 205 18.53 -5.37 7.56
N ALA A 206 18.64 -4.40 6.65
CA ALA A 206 18.12 -4.54 5.29
C ALA A 206 18.73 -5.77 4.58
N LEU A 207 20.04 -5.97 4.70
CA LEU A 207 20.73 -7.11 4.10
C LEU A 207 20.34 -8.45 4.77
N VAL A 208 19.97 -8.45 6.06
CA VAL A 208 19.37 -9.64 6.70
C VAL A 208 17.99 -9.93 6.07
N ASP A 209 17.13 -8.92 6.00
CA ASP A 209 15.79 -9.04 5.41
C ASP A 209 15.85 -9.51 3.94
N PHE A 210 16.74 -8.96 3.12
CA PHE A 210 16.94 -9.39 1.73
C PHE A 210 17.44 -10.84 1.63
N ARG A 211 18.38 -11.27 2.48
CA ARG A 211 18.88 -12.66 2.46
C ARG A 211 17.80 -13.66 2.85
N GLN A 212 16.90 -13.30 3.76
CA GLN A 212 15.75 -14.14 4.10
C GLN A 212 14.76 -14.18 2.93
N LEU A 213 14.40 -13.01 2.40
CA LEU A 213 13.47 -12.90 1.27
C LEU A 213 13.96 -13.66 0.04
N ALA A 214 15.25 -13.58 -0.29
CA ALA A 214 15.85 -14.27 -1.42
C ALA A 214 15.71 -15.79 -1.31
N ARG A 215 15.83 -16.34 -0.10
CA ARG A 215 15.64 -17.77 0.19
C ARG A 215 14.17 -18.17 0.08
N ASP A 216 13.28 -17.42 0.73
CA ASP A 216 11.84 -17.72 0.74
C ASP A 216 11.19 -17.66 -0.65
N THR A 217 11.76 -16.86 -1.56
CA THR A 217 11.18 -16.61 -2.89
C THR A 217 11.84 -17.43 -4.00
N GLU A 218 12.85 -18.24 -3.70
CA GLU A 218 13.68 -18.92 -4.69
C GLU A 218 12.90 -19.78 -5.69
N TYR A 219 11.94 -20.55 -5.20
CA TYR A 219 11.15 -21.48 -6.00
C TYR A 219 9.71 -21.01 -6.25
N VAL A 220 9.32 -19.86 -5.69
CA VAL A 220 7.92 -19.39 -5.69
C VAL A 220 7.74 -18.15 -6.57
N GLU A 221 8.77 -17.33 -6.75
CA GLU A 221 8.69 -16.08 -7.51
C GLU A 221 9.73 -16.05 -8.64
N ALA A 222 9.35 -16.51 -9.83
CA ALA A 222 10.24 -16.53 -11.00
C ALA A 222 10.79 -15.14 -11.38
N LYS A 223 10.06 -14.07 -11.04
CA LYS A 223 10.44 -12.67 -11.31
C LYS A 223 11.21 -12.01 -10.16
N ARG A 224 11.73 -12.78 -9.18
CA ARG A 224 12.47 -12.26 -8.01
C ARG A 224 13.71 -11.42 -8.36
N VAL A 225 14.28 -11.65 -9.54
CA VAL A 225 15.46 -10.95 -10.06
C VAL A 225 15.15 -9.64 -10.80
N LEU A 226 13.87 -9.37 -11.10
CA LEU A 226 13.48 -8.18 -11.85
C LEU A 226 13.44 -6.94 -10.92
N PRO A 227 14.00 -5.80 -11.36
CA PRO A 227 14.00 -4.58 -10.56
C PRO A 227 12.57 -4.04 -10.42
N ARG A 228 12.09 -3.94 -9.18
CA ARG A 228 10.74 -3.47 -8.88
C ARG A 228 10.71 -1.98 -8.58
N HIS A 229 11.72 -1.48 -7.88
CA HIS A 229 11.86 -0.04 -7.59
C HIS A 229 13.26 0.46 -7.91
N VAL A 230 13.37 1.77 -8.12
CA VAL A 230 14.61 2.48 -8.42
C VAL A 230 14.71 3.73 -7.55
N ILE A 231 15.92 4.12 -7.16
CA ILE A 231 16.14 5.41 -6.51
C ILE A 231 15.84 6.52 -7.51
N SER A 232 14.91 7.39 -7.14
CA SER A 232 14.43 8.49 -7.95
C SER A 232 14.55 9.84 -7.23
N ASP A 233 14.61 10.90 -8.02
CA ASP A 233 14.52 12.28 -7.54
C ASP A 233 13.06 12.67 -7.21
N ASP A 234 12.84 13.92 -6.83
CA ASP A 234 11.54 14.51 -6.51
C ASP A 234 10.58 14.58 -7.71
N GLN A 235 11.10 14.49 -8.94
CA GLN A 235 10.32 14.40 -10.17
C GLN A 235 10.04 12.96 -10.59
N GLY A 236 10.52 11.97 -9.83
CA GLY A 236 10.38 10.55 -10.15
C GLY A 236 11.36 10.07 -11.22
N ASN A 237 12.33 10.90 -11.64
CA ASN A 237 13.38 10.49 -12.57
C ASN A 237 14.43 9.65 -11.85
N THR A 238 15.02 8.71 -12.56
CA THR A 238 16.06 7.84 -12.00
C THR A 238 17.32 8.62 -11.66
N VAL A 239 17.80 8.48 -10.42
CA VAL A 239 19.08 9.06 -9.99
C VAL A 239 20.24 8.24 -10.53
N THR A 240 21.28 8.93 -10.99
CA THR A 240 22.50 8.29 -11.47
C THR A 240 23.65 8.42 -10.46
N PHE A 241 24.48 7.40 -10.44
CA PHE A 241 25.55 7.20 -9.47
C PHE A 241 26.86 6.83 -10.17
N SER A 242 27.96 6.97 -9.44
CA SER A 242 29.28 6.51 -9.85
C SER A 242 29.91 5.66 -8.75
N GLY A 243 30.81 4.77 -9.14
CA GLY A 243 31.38 3.82 -8.20
C GLY A 243 32.55 3.04 -8.77
N VAL A 244 33.19 2.27 -7.90
CA VAL A 244 34.35 1.45 -8.26
C VAL A 244 34.03 0.00 -7.97
N VAL A 245 34.35 -0.89 -8.92
CA VAL A 245 34.20 -2.33 -8.73
C VAL A 245 35.19 -2.78 -7.64
N GLU A 246 34.67 -3.26 -6.51
CA GLU A 246 35.51 -3.68 -5.37
C GLU A 246 35.99 -5.12 -5.50
N ARG A 247 35.09 -6.01 -5.90
CA ARG A 247 35.37 -7.46 -5.92
C ARG A 247 34.37 -8.23 -6.76
N LYS A 248 34.80 -9.41 -7.21
CA LYS A 248 33.94 -10.44 -7.79
C LYS A 248 33.21 -11.20 -6.67
N ILE A 249 31.89 -11.39 -6.81
CA ILE A 249 31.03 -12.10 -5.84
C ILE A 249 30.32 -13.32 -6.45
N GLY A 250 30.48 -13.55 -7.75
CA GLY A 250 29.99 -14.72 -8.48
C GLY A 250 30.49 -14.71 -9.92
N GLU A 251 30.11 -15.70 -10.73
CA GLU A 251 30.64 -15.87 -12.10
C GLU A 251 30.48 -14.61 -12.97
N GLN A 252 29.29 -14.00 -12.92
CA GLN A 252 28.93 -12.74 -13.60
C GLN A 252 28.46 -11.67 -12.60
N ARG A 253 28.75 -11.83 -11.31
CA ARG A 253 28.29 -10.91 -10.26
C ARG A 253 29.46 -10.20 -9.60
N TRP A 254 29.32 -8.91 -9.42
CA TRP A 254 30.33 -8.02 -8.89
C TRP A 254 29.74 -7.11 -7.82
N ALA A 255 30.56 -6.63 -6.89
CA ALA A 255 30.17 -5.60 -5.94
C ALA A 255 30.78 -4.25 -6.36
N ILE A 256 29.97 -3.21 -6.42
CA ILE A 256 30.41 -1.83 -6.72
C ILE A 256 30.30 -1.00 -5.45
N LYS A 257 31.38 -0.34 -5.03
CA LYS A 257 31.32 0.73 -4.04
C LYS A 257 30.77 1.99 -4.68
N VAL A 258 29.57 2.40 -4.27
CA VAL A 258 28.94 3.64 -4.71
C VAL A 258 29.59 4.81 -3.95
N ARG A 259 30.13 5.78 -4.69
CA ARG A 259 30.91 6.89 -4.11
C ARG A 259 30.03 7.80 -3.27
N GLU A 260 28.85 8.13 -3.78
CA GLU A 260 27.91 9.08 -3.17
C GLU A 260 27.26 8.54 -1.89
N LEU A 261 27.10 7.21 -1.79
CA LEU A 261 26.43 6.57 -0.66
C LEU A 261 27.42 5.95 0.34
N GLY A 262 28.67 5.70 -0.07
CA GLY A 262 29.64 4.97 0.74
C GLY A 262 29.23 3.52 1.00
N ARG A 263 28.37 2.93 0.16
CA ARG A 263 27.80 1.57 0.29
C ARG A 263 28.08 0.73 -0.94
N SER A 264 27.98 -0.59 -0.79
CA SER A 264 28.23 -1.51 -1.90
C SER A 264 26.90 -2.04 -2.46
N VAL A 265 26.78 -2.10 -3.79
CA VAL A 265 25.63 -2.66 -4.50
C VAL A 265 26.08 -3.73 -5.48
N ASP A 266 25.20 -4.68 -5.77
CA ASP A 266 25.52 -5.76 -6.70
C ASP A 266 25.43 -5.30 -8.15
N LEU A 267 26.26 -5.86 -9.02
CA LEU A 267 26.22 -5.70 -10.46
C LEU A 267 26.18 -7.07 -11.12
N VAL A 268 25.36 -7.21 -12.16
CA VAL A 268 25.37 -8.39 -13.03
C VAL A 268 25.99 -8.00 -14.37
N ALA A 269 27.19 -8.50 -14.64
CA ALA A 269 27.90 -8.33 -15.92
C ALA A 269 27.12 -8.99 -17.07
N GLY A 270 27.32 -8.51 -18.30
CA GLY A 270 26.62 -9.00 -19.50
C GLY A 270 25.23 -8.39 -19.74
N ARG A 271 24.64 -7.68 -18.77
CA ARG A 271 23.37 -6.93 -18.98
C ARG A 271 23.59 -5.53 -19.56
N TRP A 272 24.78 -4.96 -19.37
CA TRP A 272 25.10 -3.58 -19.75
C TRP A 272 26.61 -3.31 -19.81
N HIS A 273 27.41 -3.97 -18.96
CA HIS A 273 28.85 -3.94 -19.03
C HIS A 273 29.40 -5.36 -19.19
N ASP A 274 30.08 -5.60 -20.32
CA ASP A 274 30.64 -6.91 -20.66
C ASP A 274 32.09 -7.05 -20.16
N ASP A 275 32.78 -5.93 -19.99
CA ASP A 275 34.14 -5.87 -19.49
C ASP A 275 34.13 -5.21 -18.10
N VAL A 276 34.12 -6.04 -17.04
CA VAL A 276 34.08 -5.60 -15.64
C VAL A 276 35.27 -6.22 -14.93
N ASP A 277 36.08 -5.39 -14.28
CA ASP A 277 37.24 -5.84 -13.51
C ASP A 277 37.39 -5.01 -12.22
N VAL A 278 38.10 -5.57 -11.24
CA VAL A 278 38.36 -4.92 -9.94
C VAL A 278 39.13 -3.62 -10.15
N GLY A 279 38.70 -2.56 -9.46
CA GLY A 279 39.27 -1.22 -9.58
C GLY A 279 38.71 -0.40 -10.75
N LYS A 280 37.90 -1.00 -11.64
CA LYS A 280 37.25 -0.26 -12.73
C LYS A 280 36.23 0.73 -12.18
N GLU A 281 36.30 1.97 -12.66
CA GLU A 281 35.28 2.99 -12.37
C GLU A 281 34.09 2.80 -13.31
N LEU A 282 32.89 2.75 -12.72
CA LEU A 282 31.62 2.75 -13.41
C LEU A 282 30.90 4.07 -13.14
N ARG A 283 30.35 4.67 -14.19
CA ARG A 283 29.68 5.97 -14.12
C ARG A 283 28.28 5.86 -14.70
N ALA A 284 27.40 6.75 -14.25
CA ALA A 284 26.04 6.90 -14.76
C ALA A 284 25.21 5.61 -14.68
N PHE A 285 25.31 4.87 -13.57
CA PHE A 285 24.39 3.76 -13.28
C PHE A 285 23.28 4.19 -12.33
N SER A 286 22.17 3.49 -12.37
CA SER A 286 21.08 3.64 -11.40
C SER A 286 21.15 2.55 -10.34
N ILE A 287 20.59 2.81 -9.16
CA ILE A 287 20.43 1.79 -8.12
C ILE A 287 18.96 1.39 -8.10
N ALA A 288 18.70 0.13 -8.44
CA ALA A 288 17.40 -0.50 -8.36
C ALA A 288 17.37 -1.57 -7.27
N PHE A 289 16.17 -2.08 -6.98
CA PHE A 289 15.94 -3.09 -5.96
C PHE A 289 15.06 -4.21 -6.48
N ASN A 290 15.46 -5.44 -6.22
CA ASN A 290 14.66 -6.64 -6.44
C ASN A 290 14.59 -7.46 -5.13
N TYR A 291 14.08 -8.69 -5.18
CA TYR A 291 13.92 -9.50 -3.96
C TYR A 291 15.25 -10.05 -3.41
N ILE A 292 16.35 -9.90 -4.14
CA ILE A 292 17.69 -10.34 -3.74
C ILE A 292 18.44 -9.20 -3.05
N GLY A 293 18.19 -7.95 -3.42
CA GLY A 293 18.83 -6.79 -2.82
C GLY A 293 18.97 -5.58 -3.77
N PRO A 294 19.75 -4.58 -3.35
CA PRO A 294 20.13 -3.46 -4.20
C PRO A 294 21.03 -3.92 -5.34
N ILE A 295 20.75 -3.45 -6.55
CA ILE A 295 21.45 -3.83 -7.77
C ILE A 295 21.69 -2.59 -8.64
N ALA A 296 22.90 -2.46 -9.16
CA ALA A 296 23.22 -1.51 -10.21
C ALA A 296 22.52 -1.91 -11.51
N SER A 297 21.75 -0.98 -12.05
CA SER A 297 21.02 -1.13 -13.30
C SER A 297 21.34 -0.01 -14.27
N ARG A 298 21.11 -0.26 -15.55
CA ARG A 298 21.11 0.79 -16.56
C ARG A 298 20.06 1.84 -16.18
N PRO A 299 20.37 3.15 -16.22
CA PRO A 299 19.35 4.16 -16.02
C PRO A 299 18.24 3.96 -17.05
N ASN A 300 16.99 3.92 -16.59
CA ASN A 300 15.88 4.03 -17.52
C ASN A 300 15.92 5.46 -18.08
N LEU A 301 16.27 5.59 -19.36
CA LEU A 301 15.90 6.78 -20.10
C LEU A 301 14.37 6.81 -20.06
N ALA A 302 13.78 7.82 -19.43
CA ALA A 302 12.33 8.01 -19.45
C ALA A 302 11.88 7.89 -20.91
N SER A 303 11.08 6.87 -21.20
CA SER A 303 10.44 6.73 -22.50
C SER A 303 9.50 7.92 -22.66
N SER A 304 9.88 8.81 -23.57
CA SER A 304 9.09 9.93 -24.08
C SER A 304 7.69 9.48 -24.51
#